data_AF-A0A1I5VR06-F1
#
_entry.id   AF-A0A1I5VR06-F1
#
_cell.length_a   1.000
_cell.length_b   1.000
_cell.length_c   1.000
_cell.angle_alpha   90.00
_cell.angle_beta   90.00
_cell.angle_gamma   90.00
#
_symmetry.space_group_name_H-M   'P 1'
#
loop_
_entity.id
_entity.type
_entity.pdbx_description
1 polymer ?
#
loop_
_entity_poly.entity_id
_entity_poly.type
_entity_poly.pdbx_seq_one_letter_code
_entity_poly.pdbx_strand_id
1 'polypeptide(L)'
;MKVEEYVERARKAVEAIKGYNQEQVDKLVYEAAKIIYKNAEPLAREAVDETGLGYYEDKIAKNTDTPTAFWNYLKDKKSVGIIGEDKETGIIEVAHPVGVIACVTPATNPNVTPLGNFMDAMKGKNAIIVSPAPRAAQ
;
A
#
# COMPACT_ATOMS: atom_id res chain seq x y z
N MET A 1 7.23 1.25 -20.91
CA MET A 1 7.80 0.04 -20.29
C MET A 1 6.87 -1.13 -20.53
N LYS A 2 7.41 -2.34 -20.68
CA LYS A 2 6.61 -3.56 -20.72
C LYS A 2 6.38 -4.09 -19.30
N VAL A 3 5.39 -4.97 -19.11
CA VAL A 3 5.05 -5.52 -17.79
C VAL A 3 6.23 -6.26 -17.16
N GLU A 4 7.02 -6.96 -17.98
CA GLU A 4 8.21 -7.69 -17.55
C GLU A 4 9.24 -6.78 -16.87
N GLU A 5 9.43 -5.57 -17.40
CA GLU A 5 10.36 -4.58 -16.83
C GLU A 5 9.88 -4.07 -15.47
N TYR A 6 8.57 -3.91 -15.27
CA TYR A 6 8.01 -3.58 -13.95
C TYR A 6 8.21 -4.73 -12.96
N VAL A 7 8.02 -5.98 -13.38
CA VAL A 7 8.23 -7.16 -12.53
C VAL A 7 9.69 -7.27 -12.10
N GLU A 8 10.65 -7.06 -13.00
CA GLU A 8 12.07 -7.07 -12.65
C GLU A 8 12.44 -5.97 -11.65
N ARG A 9 11.93 -4.75 -11.85
CA ARG A 9 12.14 -3.64 -10.91
C ARG A 9 11.51 -3.93 -9.55
N ALA A 10 10.30 -4.50 -9.52
CA ALA A 10 9.60 -4.87 -8.29
C ALA A 10 10.38 -5.94 -7.50
N ARG A 11 10.92 -6.96 -8.17
CA ARG A 11 11.79 -7.97 -7.53
C ARG A 11 13.04 -7.35 -6.91
N LYS A 12 13.70 -6.44 -7.61
CA LYS A 12 14.86 -5.68 -7.07
C LYS A 12 14.46 -4.85 -5.84
N ALA A 13 13.27 -4.25 -5.83
CA ALA A 13 12.77 -3.49 -4.70
C ALA A 13 12.52 -4.38 -3.46
N VAL A 14 11.94 -5.57 -3.63
CA VAL A 14 11.77 -6.54 -2.54
C VAL A 14 13.12 -6.94 -1.93
N GLU A 15 14.10 -7.25 -2.77
CA GLU A 15 15.44 -7.59 -2.28
C GLU A 15 16.12 -6.41 -1.55
N ALA A 16 15.93 -5.17 -2.01
CA ALA A 16 16.50 -3.98 -1.38
C ALA A 16 16.00 -3.75 0.06
N ILE A 17 14.77 -4.16 0.38
CA ILE A 17 14.18 -4.03 1.73
C ILE A 17 14.18 -5.34 2.52
N LYS A 18 14.80 -6.41 2.02
CA LYS A 18 14.78 -7.74 2.64
C LYS A 18 15.24 -7.72 4.10
N GLY A 19 16.31 -6.96 4.36
CA GLY A 19 16.92 -6.78 5.68
C GLY A 19 16.23 -5.76 6.59
N TYR A 20 15.14 -5.13 6.16
CA TYR A 20 14.44 -4.17 7.00
C TYR A 20 13.80 -4.85 8.21
N ASN A 21 13.94 -4.20 9.37
CA ASN A 21 13.28 -4.58 10.60
C ASN A 21 11.82 -4.03 10.64
N GLN A 22 11.07 -4.38 11.69
CA GLN A 22 9.67 -3.98 11.84
C GLN A 22 9.51 -2.45 11.83
N GLU A 23 10.32 -1.71 12.59
CA GLU A 23 10.23 -0.24 12.68
C GLU A 23 10.50 0.45 11.34
N GLN A 24 11.47 -0.06 10.56
CA GLN A 24 11.77 0.46 9.23
C GLN A 24 10.62 0.23 8.25
N VAL A 25 9.99 -0.95 8.30
CA VAL A 25 8.79 -1.26 7.51
C VAL A 25 7.62 -0.36 7.91
N ASP A 26 7.39 -0.21 9.21
CA ASP A 26 6.30 0.62 9.74
C ASP A 26 6.48 2.09 9.35
N LYS A 27 7.72 2.57 9.32
CA LYS A 27 8.04 3.90 8.82
C LYS A 27 7.69 4.07 7.34
N LEU A 28 7.95 3.07 6.49
CA LEU A 28 7.56 3.14 5.07
C LEU A 28 6.04 3.20 4.92
N VAL A 29 5.31 2.38 5.68
CA VAL A 29 3.83 2.37 5.68
C VAL A 29 3.28 3.72 6.15
N TYR A 30 3.84 4.28 7.22
CA TYR A 30 3.45 5.59 7.74
C TYR A 30 3.68 6.71 6.73
N GLU A 31 4.87 6.77 6.10
CA GLU A 31 5.18 7.83 5.15
C GLU A 31 4.28 7.75 3.90
N ALA A 32 3.92 6.55 3.44
CA ALA A 32 2.95 6.39 2.36
C ALA A 32 1.58 6.96 2.73
N ALA A 33 1.08 6.65 3.93
CA ALA A 33 -0.18 7.21 4.43
C ALA A 33 -0.12 8.75 4.51
N LYS A 34 0.95 9.27 5.09
CA LYS A 34 1.18 10.70 5.29
C LYS A 34 1.27 11.48 3.98
N ILE A 35 1.89 10.91 2.94
CA ILE A 35 1.98 11.56 1.62
C ILE A 35 0.58 11.75 1.03
N ILE A 36 -0.27 10.72 1.03
CA ILE A 36 -1.63 10.85 0.50
C ILE A 36 -2.47 11.80 1.35
N TYR A 37 -2.38 11.69 2.68
CA TYR A 37 -3.08 12.59 3.60
C TYR A 37 -2.75 14.06 3.33
N LYS A 38 -1.46 14.39 3.19
CA LYS A 38 -1.00 15.77 2.98
C LYS A 38 -1.38 16.33 1.60
N ASN A 39 -1.62 15.46 0.62
CA ASN A 39 -1.99 15.84 -0.74
C ASN A 39 -3.48 15.55 -1.02
N ALA A 40 -4.31 15.47 0.03
CA ALA A 40 -5.71 15.07 -0.11
C ALA A 40 -6.49 15.95 -1.09
N GLU A 41 -6.31 17.27 -1.02
CA GLU A 41 -6.94 18.25 -1.91
C GLU A 41 -6.49 18.13 -3.38
N PRO A 42 -5.19 18.26 -3.73
CA PRO A 42 -4.78 18.16 -5.12
C PRO A 42 -5.12 16.80 -5.75
N LEU A 43 -4.95 15.70 -5.01
CA LEU A 43 -5.30 14.36 -5.50
C LEU A 43 -6.82 14.17 -5.66
N ALA A 44 -7.64 14.81 -4.84
CA ALA A 44 -9.09 14.77 -5.00
C ALA A 44 -9.53 15.53 -6.25
N ARG A 45 -8.90 16.68 -6.53
CA ARG A 45 -9.17 17.47 -7.74
C ARG A 45 -8.83 16.68 -8.98
N GLU A 46 -7.60 16.17 -9.06
CA GLU A 46 -7.12 15.34 -10.15
C GLU A 46 -8.05 14.14 -10.41
N ALA A 47 -8.41 13.41 -9.35
CA ALA A 47 -9.30 12.26 -9.47
C ALA A 47 -10.72 12.64 -9.95
N VAL A 48 -11.28 13.78 -9.57
CA VAL A 48 -12.59 14.23 -10.09
C VAL A 48 -12.45 14.65 -11.55
N ASP A 49 -11.44 15.44 -11.87
CA ASP A 49 -11.27 16.03 -13.20
C ASP A 49 -10.95 14.95 -14.25
N GLU A 50 -10.12 13.96 -13.91
CA GLU A 50 -9.78 12.86 -14.79
C GLU A 50 -10.97 11.89 -14.96
N THR A 51 -11.57 11.46 -13.85
CA THR A 51 -12.57 10.38 -13.89
C THR A 51 -13.98 10.89 -14.18
N GLY A 52 -14.31 12.14 -13.83
CA GLY A 52 -15.67 12.66 -13.81
C GLY A 52 -16.59 11.93 -12.82
N LEU A 53 -16.04 11.30 -11.78
CA LEU A 53 -16.79 10.49 -10.79
C LEU A 53 -16.68 11.06 -9.37
N GLY A 54 -17.82 11.25 -8.71
CA GLY A 54 -17.92 11.67 -7.31
C GLY A 54 -17.75 13.17 -7.12
N TYR A 55 -17.69 13.59 -5.85
CA TYR A 55 -17.55 14.98 -5.45
C TYR A 55 -16.16 15.25 -4.87
N TYR A 56 -15.67 16.48 -5.04
CA TYR A 56 -14.34 16.89 -4.63
C TYR A 56 -14.15 16.73 -3.12
N GLU A 57 -15.12 17.20 -2.34
CA GLU A 57 -15.15 17.20 -0.88
C GLU A 57 -15.15 15.76 -0.34
N ASP A 58 -15.95 14.88 -0.93
CA ASP A 58 -15.99 13.46 -0.56
C ASP A 58 -14.65 12.76 -0.86
N LYS A 59 -13.97 13.14 -1.95
CA LYS A 59 -12.65 12.59 -2.27
C LYS A 59 -11.56 13.13 -1.35
N ILE A 60 -11.65 14.37 -0.87
CA ILE A 60 -10.76 14.88 0.19
C ILE A 60 -10.94 14.01 1.43
N ALA A 61 -12.18 13.81 1.89
CA ALA A 61 -12.46 12.99 3.06
C ALA A 61 -11.91 11.56 2.90
N LYS A 62 -12.10 10.93 1.73
CA LYS A 62 -11.49 9.63 1.45
C LYS A 62 -9.96 9.66 1.53
N ASN A 63 -9.33 10.67 0.94
CA ASN A 63 -7.89 10.84 0.92
C ASN A 63 -7.31 11.19 2.32
N THR A 64 -8.12 11.60 3.30
CA THR A 64 -7.69 11.80 4.70
C THR A 64 -8.01 10.60 5.59
N ASP A 65 -9.21 10.04 5.44
CA ASP A 65 -9.74 9.00 6.32
C ASP A 65 -9.08 7.65 6.03
N THR A 66 -8.92 7.30 4.74
CA THR A 66 -8.36 6.00 4.35
C THR A 66 -6.91 5.83 4.81
N PRO A 67 -5.97 6.77 4.56
CA PRO A 67 -4.62 6.63 5.09
C PRO A 67 -4.57 6.50 6.62
N THR A 68 -5.42 7.27 7.31
CA THR A 68 -5.49 7.28 8.78
C THR A 68 -6.01 5.95 9.31
N ALA A 69 -7.08 5.41 8.71
CA ALA A 69 -7.67 4.14 9.08
C ALA A 69 -6.70 2.97 8.87
N PHE A 70 -6.05 2.91 7.69
CA PHE A 70 -5.05 1.87 7.39
C PHE A 70 -3.85 1.95 8.33
N TRP A 71 -3.31 3.15 8.57
CA TRP A 71 -2.19 3.30 9.50
C TRP A 71 -2.56 2.84 10.91
N ASN A 72 -3.72 3.26 11.42
CA ASN A 72 -4.19 2.85 12.75
C ASN A 72 -4.39 1.33 12.85
N TYR A 73 -4.84 0.68 11.78
CA TYR A 73 -5.00 -0.77 11.75
C TYR A 73 -3.66 -1.51 11.71
N LEU A 74 -2.68 -1.00 10.95
CA LEU A 74 -1.43 -1.71 10.65
C LEU A 74 -0.30 -1.48 11.65
N LYS A 75 -0.24 -0.31 12.30
CA LYS A 75 0.94 0.14 13.08
C LYS A 75 1.41 -0.86 14.15
N ASP A 76 0.50 -1.54 14.83
CA ASP A 76 0.83 -2.43 15.96
C ASP A 76 0.90 -3.93 15.57
N LYS A 77 0.67 -4.26 14.29
CA LYS A 77 0.71 -5.65 13.82
C LYS A 77 2.13 -6.08 13.52
N LYS A 78 2.50 -7.30 13.92
CA LYS A 78 3.78 -7.90 13.53
C LYS A 78 3.70 -8.44 12.11
N SER A 79 4.73 -8.18 11.32
CA SER A 79 4.83 -8.61 9.92
C SER A 79 6.26 -8.90 9.46
N VAL A 80 7.23 -8.82 10.37
CA VAL A 80 8.65 -9.06 10.10
C VAL A 80 9.21 -10.05 11.13
N GLY A 81 9.82 -11.14 10.64
CA GLY A 81 10.45 -12.13 11.51
C GLY A 81 9.42 -13.00 12.24
N ILE A 82 9.70 -13.34 13.49
CA ILE A 82 8.81 -14.15 14.32
C ILE A 82 7.59 -13.32 14.74
N ILE A 83 6.40 -13.77 14.37
CA ILE A 83 5.13 -13.09 14.63
C ILE A 83 4.29 -13.78 15.70
N GLY A 84 4.55 -15.06 15.95
CA GLY A 84 3.85 -15.87 16.94
C GLY A 84 4.72 -17.02 17.43
N GLU A 85 4.52 -17.41 18.68
CA GLU A 85 5.15 -18.59 19.29
C GLU A 85 4.11 -19.30 20.17
N ASP A 86 3.86 -20.57 19.88
CA ASP A 86 3.08 -21.46 20.73
C ASP A 86 4.05 -22.36 21.51
N LYS A 87 4.11 -22.13 22.82
CA LYS A 87 5.03 -22.85 23.72
C LYS A 87 4.58 -24.27 24.03
N GLU A 88 3.28 -24.57 23.92
CA GLU A 88 2.75 -25.89 24.23
C GLU A 88 3.04 -26.86 23.07
N THR A 89 2.83 -26.40 21.84
CA THR A 89 3.10 -27.20 20.63
C THR A 89 4.54 -27.05 20.13
N GLY A 90 5.25 -25.99 20.54
CA GLY A 90 6.58 -25.65 20.04
C GLY A 90 6.58 -25.00 18.65
N ILE A 91 5.43 -24.55 18.16
CA ILE A 91 5.30 -23.93 16.83
C ILE A 91 5.75 -22.48 16.87
N ILE A 92 6.58 -22.09 15.90
CA ILE A 92 7.00 -20.69 15.66
C ILE A 92 6.44 -20.23 14.32
N GLU A 93 5.74 -19.12 14.33
CA GLU A 93 5.21 -18.47 13.12
C GLU A 93 6.17 -17.38 12.67
N VAL A 94 6.67 -17.51 11.43
CA VAL A 94 7.60 -16.55 10.82
C VAL A 94 6.96 -15.92 9.61
N ALA A 95 6.86 -14.59 9.59
CA ALA A 95 6.35 -13.85 8.44
C ALA A 95 7.32 -13.94 7.25
N HIS A 96 6.80 -14.37 6.09
CA HIS A 96 7.53 -14.43 4.84
C HIS A 96 6.79 -13.61 3.76
N PRO A 97 7.46 -12.70 3.04
CA PRO A 97 6.83 -11.94 1.95
C PRO A 97 6.39 -12.88 0.82
N VAL A 98 5.27 -12.57 0.17
CA VAL A 98 4.86 -13.25 -1.06
C VAL A 98 5.70 -12.79 -2.28
N GLY A 99 6.28 -11.59 -2.22
CA GLY A 99 7.15 -11.04 -3.24
C GLY A 99 6.49 -9.88 -3.99
N VAL A 100 6.05 -10.10 -5.23
CA VAL A 100 5.46 -9.07 -6.10
C VAL A 100 3.96 -9.29 -6.25
N ILE A 101 3.17 -8.26 -5.99
CA ILE A 101 1.71 -8.28 -6.03
C ILE A 101 1.20 -7.46 -7.21
N ALA A 102 0.30 -8.02 -8.02
CA ALA A 102 -0.45 -7.26 -9.02
C ALA A 102 -1.70 -6.65 -8.38
N CYS A 103 -1.93 -5.37 -8.59
CA CYS A 103 -2.99 -4.60 -7.96
C CYS A 103 -3.88 -3.94 -9.01
N VAL A 104 -5.07 -4.48 -9.21
CA VAL A 104 -6.07 -3.88 -10.11
C VAL A 104 -6.87 -2.85 -9.33
N THR A 105 -6.94 -1.60 -9.81
CA THR A 105 -7.61 -0.52 -9.09
C THR A 105 -8.80 0.07 -9.87
N PRO A 106 -9.92 0.40 -9.20
CA PRO A 106 -11.12 0.93 -9.85
C PRO A 106 -11.04 2.45 -10.06
N ALA A 107 -11.76 2.95 -11.07
CA ALA A 107 -11.89 4.39 -11.33
C ALA A 107 -12.69 5.16 -10.25
N THR A 108 -13.44 4.47 -9.40
CA THR A 108 -14.25 5.12 -8.35
C THR A 108 -13.39 5.66 -7.20
N ASN A 109 -12.27 5.02 -6.91
CA ASN A 109 -11.36 5.35 -5.80
C ASN A 109 -9.88 5.27 -6.24
N PRO A 110 -9.46 6.08 -7.24
CA PRO A 110 -8.16 5.91 -7.90
C PRO A 110 -6.98 6.24 -7.00
N ASN A 111 -7.15 7.03 -5.94
CA ASN A 111 -6.07 7.37 -5.01
C ASN A 111 -5.97 6.36 -3.86
N VAL A 112 -7.10 6.06 -3.22
CA VAL A 112 -7.11 5.38 -1.92
C VAL A 112 -7.10 3.85 -2.03
N THR A 113 -7.61 3.28 -3.12
CA THR A 113 -7.49 1.83 -3.36
C THR A 113 -6.04 1.40 -3.62
N PRO A 114 -5.25 2.04 -4.50
CA PRO A 114 -3.83 1.72 -4.62
C PRO A 114 -3.07 1.99 -3.32
N LEU A 115 -3.39 3.06 -2.58
CA LEU A 115 -2.77 3.32 -1.28
C LEU A 115 -3.00 2.17 -0.29
N GLY A 116 -4.26 1.77 -0.06
CA GLY A 116 -4.57 0.74 0.92
C GLY A 116 -3.86 -0.58 0.60
N ASN A 117 -3.95 -1.01 -0.67
CA ASN A 117 -3.25 -2.19 -1.14
C ASN A 117 -1.72 -2.06 -1.04
N PHE A 118 -1.16 -0.87 -1.31
CA PHE A 118 0.27 -0.60 -1.11
C PHE A 118 0.67 -0.71 0.36
N MET A 119 -0.12 -0.15 1.28
CA MET A 119 0.17 -0.18 2.71
C MET A 119 0.17 -1.62 3.26
N ASP A 120 -0.81 -2.43 2.89
CA ASP A 120 -0.86 -3.86 3.27
C ASP A 120 0.32 -4.63 2.66
N ALA A 121 0.59 -4.45 1.37
CA ALA A 121 1.71 -5.08 0.69
C ALA A 121 3.04 -4.72 1.36
N MET A 122 3.24 -3.43 1.64
CA MET A 122 4.48 -2.93 2.22
C MET A 122 4.67 -3.36 3.66
N LYS A 123 3.59 -3.42 4.46
CA LYS A 123 3.64 -4.00 5.81
C LYS A 123 4.21 -5.42 5.78
N GLY A 124 3.88 -6.21 4.75
CA GLY A 124 4.44 -7.55 4.52
C GLY A 124 5.76 -7.61 3.73
N LYS A 125 6.46 -6.48 3.52
CA LYS A 125 7.70 -6.36 2.70
C LYS A 125 7.55 -6.84 1.25
N ASN A 126 6.38 -6.62 0.65
CA ASN A 126 6.11 -6.93 -0.76
C ASN A 126 6.25 -5.69 -1.64
N ALA A 127 6.53 -5.89 -2.92
CA ALA A 127 6.36 -4.85 -3.92
C ALA A 127 4.98 -4.98 -4.58
N ILE A 128 4.45 -3.86 -5.06
CA ILE A 128 3.16 -3.82 -5.76
C ILE A 128 3.32 -3.20 -7.14
N ILE A 129 2.60 -3.73 -8.13
CA ILE A 129 2.46 -3.16 -9.47
C ILE A 129 0.98 -2.83 -9.66
N VAL A 130 0.68 -1.54 -9.84
CA VAL A 130 -0.68 -1.04 -10.00
C VAL A 130 -1.08 -1.09 -11.47
N SER A 131 -2.25 -1.66 -11.73
CA SER A 131 -2.95 -1.70 -13.01
C SER A 131 -4.25 -0.90 -12.86
N PRO A 132 -4.24 0.40 -13.19
CA PRO A 132 -5.41 1.24 -13.01
C PRO A 132 -6.51 0.94 -14.03
N ALA A 133 -7.75 1.25 -13.65
CA ALA A 133 -8.85 1.31 -14.61
C ALA A 133 -8.54 2.38 -15.68
N PRO A 134 -8.83 2.14 -16.97
CA PRO A 134 -8.47 3.07 -18.06
C PRO A 134 -8.99 4.50 -17.91
N ARG A 135 -10.09 4.69 -17.16
CA ARG A 135 -10.71 5.98 -16.88
C ARG A 135 -10.01 6.77 -15.76
N ALA A 136 -9.05 6.15 -15.07
CA ALA A 136 -8.33 6.71 -13.94
C ALA A 136 -6.85 6.28 -13.98
N ALA A 137 -6.24 6.43 -15.15
CA ALA A 137 -4.93 5.85 -15.48
C ALA A 137 -3.79 6.88 -15.46
N GLN A 138 -4.11 8.17 -15.34
CA GLN A 138 -3.12 9.24 -15.22
C GLN A 138 -2.54 9.33 -13.81
#